data_AF-H1B8H5-F1
#
_entry.id   AF-H1B8H5-F1
#
_cell.length_a   1.000
_cell.length_b   1.000
_cell.length_c   1.000
_cell.angle_alpha   90.00
_cell.angle_beta   90.00
_cell.angle_gamma   90.00
#
_symmetry.space_group_name_H-M   'P 1'
#
loop_
_entity.id
_entity.type
_entity.pdbx_description
1 polymer ?
#
loop_
_entity_poly.entity_id
_entity_poly.type
_entity_poly.pdbx_seq_one_letter_code
_entity_poly.pdbx_strand_id
1 'polypeptide(L)'
;MTGLLTLVLLVVAANLILYHYFPAPPKPQSDRVYDVAIVLGSPTEENGSLSRVQKTRMDAAITLYKEKRVRCILISGGSVRNTYTEADIMAAYAIRCSIPSAALLLERQAKNTYENLLYAKTLCDAHAWKHVIVVTSCFHVRRASYMVRKFFDDYVMQKTAEKEKCRHYITEYFRMWNSLRCELMLYRKRKR
;
A
#
# COMPACT_ATOMS: atom_id res chain seq x y z
N MET A 1 -36.15 22.63 7.84
CA MET A 1 -35.01 23.03 6.98
C MET A 1 -33.68 23.12 7.73
N THR A 2 -33.65 23.59 8.99
CA THR A 2 -32.43 23.72 9.81
C THR A 2 -31.72 22.38 10.07
N GLY A 3 -32.44 21.32 10.44
CA GLY A 3 -31.83 20.01 10.74
C GLY A 3 -31.08 19.36 9.56
N LEU A 4 -31.60 19.48 8.33
CA LEU A 4 -30.94 18.94 7.14
C LEU A 4 -29.64 19.70 6.85
N LEU A 5 -29.68 21.04 6.94
CA LEU A 5 -28.49 21.87 6.75
C LEU A 5 -27.40 21.53 7.77
N THR A 6 -27.76 21.41 9.05
CA THR A 6 -26.82 21.01 10.10
C THR A 6 -26.18 19.66 9.81
N LEU A 7 -26.97 18.65 9.42
CA LEU A 7 -26.45 17.34 9.06
C LEU A 7 -25.46 17.40 7.89
N VAL A 8 -25.80 18.15 6.84
CA VAL A 8 -24.92 18.35 5.67
C VAL A 8 -23.60 18.99 6.09
N LEU A 9 -23.64 20.04 6.92
CA LEU A 9 -22.43 20.71 7.42
C LEU A 9 -21.54 19.78 8.25
N LEU A 10 -22.12 18.93 9.10
CA LEU A 10 -21.36 17.94 9.88
C LEU A 10 -20.68 16.90 8.98
N VAL A 11 -21.38 16.41 7.95
CA VAL A 11 -20.81 15.47 6.98
C VAL A 11 -19.66 16.12 6.19
N VAL A 12 -19.82 17.38 5.76
CA VAL A 12 -18.77 18.14 5.07
C VAL A 12 -17.58 18.33 5.99
N ALA A 13 -17.78 18.79 7.23
CA ALA A 13 -16.71 18.98 8.20
C ALA A 13 -15.95 17.67 8.48
N ALA A 14 -16.67 16.56 8.67
CA ALA A 14 -16.07 15.24 8.84
C ALA A 14 -15.19 14.85 7.64
N ASN A 15 -15.65 15.07 6.42
CA ASN A 15 -14.86 14.80 5.21
C ASN A 15 -13.62 15.71 5.11
N LEU A 16 -13.76 17.01 5.42
CA LEU A 16 -12.63 17.94 5.42
C LEU A 16 -11.55 17.51 6.42
N ILE A 17 -11.94 17.14 7.64
CA ILE A 17 -11.03 16.59 8.65
C ILE A 17 -10.34 15.34 8.10
N LEU A 18 -11.11 14.38 7.56
CA LEU A 18 -10.53 13.14 7.06
C LEU A 18 -9.52 13.38 5.93
N TYR A 19 -9.85 14.21 4.94
CA TYR A 19 -8.97 14.48 3.81
C TYR A 19 -7.78 15.38 4.15
N HIS A 20 -7.88 16.18 5.22
CA HIS A 20 -6.73 16.91 5.78
C HIS A 20 -5.66 15.94 6.30
N TYR A 21 -6.06 14.92 7.07
CA TYR A 21 -5.10 13.94 7.59
C TYR A 21 -4.59 12.97 6.51
N PHE A 22 -5.45 12.61 5.55
CA PHE A 22 -5.15 11.73 4.43
C PHE A 22 -5.11 12.51 3.10
N PRO A 23 -4.06 13.32 2.85
CA PRO A 23 -3.97 14.11 1.62
C PRO A 23 -3.85 13.24 0.38
N ALA A 24 -3.95 13.86 -0.79
CA ALA A 24 -3.76 13.15 -2.05
C ALA A 24 -2.33 12.59 -2.12
N PRO A 25 -2.14 11.29 -2.44
CA PRO A 25 -0.81 10.70 -2.49
C PRO A 25 0.07 11.30 -3.59
N PRO A 26 1.39 11.40 -3.36
CA PRO A 26 2.34 11.78 -4.41
C PRO A 26 2.33 10.74 -5.52
N LYS A 27 2.35 11.20 -6.78
CA LYS A 27 2.31 10.34 -7.96
C LYS A 27 3.70 10.17 -8.57
N PRO A 28 3.98 9.02 -9.21
CA PRO A 28 5.24 8.82 -9.91
C PRO A 28 5.42 9.83 -11.05
N GLN A 29 6.58 10.49 -11.08
CA GLN A 29 7.03 11.32 -12.19
C GLN A 29 7.44 10.46 -13.39
N SER A 30 7.19 10.93 -14.61
CA SER A 30 7.38 10.17 -15.87
C SER A 30 8.85 9.95 -16.23
N ASP A 31 9.70 10.91 -15.91
CA ASP A 31 11.13 10.99 -16.26
C ASP A 31 12.06 10.47 -15.15
N ARG A 32 11.50 10.06 -14.00
CA ARG A 32 12.27 9.61 -12.85
C ARG A 32 12.31 8.08 -12.76
N VAL A 33 13.52 7.55 -12.54
CA VAL A 33 13.76 6.15 -12.17
C VAL A 33 13.85 6.04 -10.65
N TYR A 34 13.19 5.04 -10.09
CA TYR A 34 13.17 4.75 -8.66
C TYR A 34 14.03 3.53 -8.36
N ASP A 35 14.46 3.41 -7.11
CA ASP A 35 15.34 2.32 -6.69
C ASP A 35 14.59 1.00 -6.66
N VAL A 36 13.37 1.02 -6.11
CA VAL A 36 12.59 -0.18 -5.86
C VAL A 36 11.08 0.08 -5.94
N ALA A 37 10.35 -0.89 -6.51
CA ALA A 37 8.91 -1.01 -6.35
C ALA A 37 8.60 -1.86 -5.11
N ILE A 38 8.04 -1.25 -4.06
CA ILE A 38 7.56 -1.95 -2.87
C ILE A 38 6.11 -2.36 -3.12
N VAL A 39 5.86 -3.66 -3.29
CA VAL A 39 4.52 -4.21 -3.51
C VAL A 39 3.96 -4.69 -2.19
N LEU A 40 2.89 -4.03 -1.75
CA LEU A 40 2.21 -4.43 -0.51
C LEU A 40 1.43 -5.72 -0.73
N GLY A 41 1.58 -6.66 0.21
CA GLY A 41 0.84 -7.90 0.28
C GLY A 41 -0.66 -7.68 0.44
N SER A 42 -1.41 -8.71 0.05
CA SER A 42 -2.84 -8.84 0.29
C SER A 42 -3.18 -10.31 0.35
N PRO A 43 -4.25 -10.71 1.07
CA PRO A 43 -4.59 -12.11 1.26
C PRO A 43 -4.63 -12.92 -0.04
N THR A 44 -3.97 -14.08 0.02
CA THR A 44 -4.05 -15.16 -0.99
C THR A 44 -5.42 -15.83 -0.92
N GLU A 45 -5.90 -16.39 -2.04
CA GLU A 45 -7.12 -17.19 -2.04
C GLU A 45 -6.96 -18.47 -1.19
N GLU A 46 -8.07 -19.03 -0.69
CA GLU A 46 -8.04 -20.18 0.23
C GLU A 46 -7.45 -21.45 -0.41
N ASN A 47 -7.45 -21.53 -1.74
CA ASN A 47 -6.85 -22.62 -2.50
C ASN A 47 -5.36 -22.38 -2.85
N GLY A 48 -4.75 -21.32 -2.32
CA GLY A 48 -3.36 -20.96 -2.60
C GLY A 48 -3.13 -20.27 -3.94
N SER A 49 -4.20 -19.97 -4.68
CA SER A 49 -4.08 -19.21 -5.93
C SER A 49 -3.91 -17.71 -5.67
N LEU A 50 -3.26 -17.06 -6.63
CA LEU A 50 -3.04 -15.62 -6.63
C LEU A 50 -4.38 -14.89 -6.66
N SER A 51 -4.65 -14.06 -5.64
CA SER A 51 -5.89 -13.28 -5.60
C SER A 51 -5.88 -12.17 -6.65
N ARG A 52 -7.08 -11.69 -7.02
CA ARG A 52 -7.21 -10.57 -7.99
C ARG A 52 -6.45 -9.32 -7.52
N VAL A 53 -6.45 -9.04 -6.23
CA VAL A 53 -5.73 -7.90 -5.65
C VAL A 53 -4.22 -8.09 -5.76
N GLN A 54 -3.71 -9.28 -5.45
CA GLN A 54 -2.30 -9.60 -5.62
C GLN A 54 -1.89 -9.47 -7.09
N LYS A 55 -2.68 -10.03 -8.02
CA LYS A 55 -2.43 -9.96 -9.45
C LYS A 55 -2.32 -8.52 -9.95
N THR A 56 -3.31 -7.68 -9.66
CA THR A 56 -3.33 -6.29 -10.15
C THR A 56 -2.18 -5.46 -9.60
N ARG A 57 -1.77 -5.68 -8.35
CA ARG A 57 -0.57 -5.04 -7.76
C ARG A 57 0.71 -5.53 -8.43
N MET A 58 0.83 -6.83 -8.65
CA MET A 58 1.99 -7.39 -9.35
C MET A 58 2.07 -6.93 -10.79
N ASP A 59 0.96 -6.88 -11.52
CA ASP A 59 0.91 -6.37 -12.90
C ASP A 59 1.46 -4.94 -12.97
N ALA A 60 1.05 -4.07 -12.04
CA ALA A 60 1.58 -2.71 -11.95
C ALA A 60 3.09 -2.67 -11.65
N ALA A 61 3.59 -3.52 -10.74
CA ALA A 61 5.01 -3.59 -10.43
C ALA A 61 5.86 -4.15 -11.58
N ILE A 62 5.34 -5.17 -12.27
CA ILE A 62 5.95 -5.79 -13.46
C ILE A 62 6.05 -4.76 -14.59
N THR A 63 5.00 -3.97 -14.83
CA THR A 63 5.04 -2.87 -15.81
C THR A 63 6.14 -1.87 -15.47
N LEU A 64 6.21 -1.39 -14.22
CA LEU A 64 7.26 -0.46 -13.79
C LEU A 64 8.67 -1.01 -14.02
N TYR A 65 8.87 -2.30 -13.75
CA TYR A 65 10.16 -2.96 -13.95
C TYR A 65 10.51 -3.10 -15.44
N LYS A 66 9.56 -3.57 -16.27
CA LYS A 66 9.75 -3.73 -17.73
C LYS A 66 10.00 -2.40 -18.43
N GLU A 67 9.38 -1.33 -17.95
CA GLU A 67 9.61 0.06 -18.41
C GLU A 67 10.90 0.67 -17.86
N LYS A 68 11.70 -0.08 -17.09
CA LYS A 68 12.95 0.39 -16.43
C LYS A 68 12.73 1.58 -15.50
N ARG A 69 11.52 1.74 -14.96
CA ARG A 69 11.18 2.77 -13.98
C ARG A 69 11.59 2.39 -12.56
N VAL A 70 11.84 1.11 -12.32
CA VAL A 70 12.44 0.58 -11.07
C VAL A 70 13.55 -0.40 -11.38
N ARG A 71 14.52 -0.48 -10.47
CA ARG A 71 15.65 -1.42 -10.58
C ARG A 71 15.33 -2.79 -9.97
N CYS A 72 14.54 -2.81 -8.90
CA CYS A 72 14.12 -4.03 -8.21
C CYS A 72 12.63 -3.98 -7.84
N ILE A 73 12.05 -5.15 -7.57
CA ILE A 73 10.72 -5.30 -6.99
C ILE A 73 10.90 -5.94 -5.60
N LEU A 74 10.48 -5.22 -4.56
CA LEU A 74 10.41 -5.72 -3.19
C LEU A 74 8.97 -6.10 -2.87
N ILE A 75 8.70 -7.38 -2.64
CA ILE A 75 7.38 -7.89 -2.30
C ILE A 75 7.33 -8.14 -0.80
N SER A 76 6.37 -7.55 -0.10
CA SER A 76 6.25 -7.64 1.35
C SER A 76 4.87 -8.13 1.76
N GLY A 77 4.82 -9.29 2.42
CA GLY A 77 3.60 -9.91 2.91
C GLY A 77 3.82 -11.36 3.39
N GLY A 78 3.45 -11.63 4.63
CA GLY A 78 3.46 -12.96 5.23
C GLY A 78 2.15 -13.72 5.06
N SER A 79 1.94 -14.75 5.88
CA SER A 79 0.73 -15.58 5.90
C SER A 79 -0.29 -14.98 6.88
N VAL A 80 -1.21 -14.13 6.37
CA VAL A 80 -2.17 -13.38 7.22
C VAL A 80 -3.50 -14.10 7.42
N ARG A 81 -4.11 -14.50 6.31
CA ARG A 81 -5.48 -15.04 6.31
C ARG A 81 -5.50 -16.57 6.33
N ASN A 82 -4.52 -17.19 5.68
CA ASN A 82 -4.36 -18.62 5.56
C ASN A 82 -2.87 -18.96 5.67
N THR A 83 -2.51 -20.22 5.38
CA THR A 83 -1.14 -20.72 5.51
C THR A 83 -0.20 -20.20 4.42
N TYR A 84 -0.72 -19.65 3.32
CA TYR A 84 0.08 -19.24 2.17
C TYR A 84 0.77 -17.89 2.41
N THR A 85 2.09 -17.88 2.31
CA THR A 85 2.90 -16.66 2.36
C THR A 85 2.61 -15.79 1.13
N GLU A 86 2.03 -14.61 1.35
CA GLU A 86 1.61 -13.71 0.25
C GLU A 86 2.79 -13.37 -0.68
N ALA A 87 3.97 -13.07 -0.13
CA ALA A 87 5.15 -12.72 -0.92
C ALA A 87 5.63 -13.84 -1.85
N ASP A 88 5.56 -15.10 -1.41
CA ASP A 88 5.97 -16.25 -2.23
C ASP A 88 5.02 -16.47 -3.41
N ILE A 89 3.71 -16.36 -3.17
CA ILE A 89 2.69 -16.50 -4.21
C ILE A 89 2.82 -15.39 -5.27
N MET A 90 3.02 -14.16 -4.80
CA MET A 90 3.22 -12.99 -5.66
C MET A 90 4.53 -13.07 -6.47
N ALA A 91 5.62 -13.54 -5.87
CA ALA A 91 6.89 -13.74 -6.57
C ALA A 91 6.80 -14.84 -7.63
N ALA A 92 6.15 -15.97 -7.31
CA ALA A 92 5.93 -17.04 -8.27
C ALA A 92 5.16 -16.55 -9.51
N TYR A 93 4.19 -15.64 -9.32
CA TYR A 93 3.52 -14.97 -10.44
C TYR A 93 4.46 -14.07 -11.25
N ALA A 94 5.28 -13.24 -10.59
CA ALA A 94 6.24 -12.38 -11.28
C ALA A 94 7.24 -13.17 -12.15
N ILE A 95 7.73 -14.31 -11.63
CA ILE A 95 8.62 -15.22 -12.36
C ILE A 95 7.92 -15.80 -13.59
N ARG A 96 6.65 -16.24 -13.46
CA ARG A 96 5.85 -16.69 -14.61
C ARG A 96 5.64 -15.58 -15.66
N CYS A 97 5.65 -14.32 -15.25
CA CYS A 97 5.61 -13.15 -16.13
C CYS A 97 6.98 -12.70 -16.65
N SER A 98 7.99 -13.57 -16.54
CA SER A 98 9.37 -13.39 -17.03
C SER A 98 10.16 -12.29 -16.30
N ILE A 99 9.85 -12.02 -15.04
CA ILE A 99 10.75 -11.22 -14.18
C ILE A 99 11.84 -12.13 -13.61
N PRO A 100 13.12 -11.78 -13.76
CA PRO A 100 14.21 -12.58 -13.21
C PRO A 100 14.15 -12.60 -11.69
N SER A 101 14.41 -13.75 -11.07
CA SER A 101 14.41 -13.90 -9.60
C SER A 101 15.40 -12.95 -8.92
N ALA A 102 16.53 -12.63 -9.57
CA ALA A 102 17.51 -11.67 -9.08
C ALA A 102 16.99 -10.22 -8.97
N ALA A 103 15.88 -9.89 -9.64
CA ALA A 103 15.21 -8.60 -9.51
C ALA A 103 14.15 -8.56 -8.41
N LEU A 104 13.88 -9.70 -7.77
CA LEU A 104 12.86 -9.84 -6.73
C LEU A 104 13.53 -9.94 -5.36
N LEU A 105 13.07 -9.10 -4.43
CA LEU A 105 13.39 -9.21 -3.01
C LEU A 105 12.10 -9.54 -2.25
N LEU A 106 12.14 -10.53 -1.35
CA LEU A 106 10.96 -11.05 -0.68
C LEU A 106 11.04 -10.84 0.83
N GLU A 107 9.98 -10.26 1.38
CA GLU A 107 9.76 -10.07 2.80
C GLU A 107 8.49 -10.84 3.20
N ARG A 108 8.61 -11.78 4.16
CA ARG A 108 7.63 -12.84 4.44
C ARG A 108 7.00 -12.80 5.84
N GLN A 109 7.35 -11.80 6.64
CA GLN A 109 6.96 -11.72 8.05
C GLN A 109 5.78 -10.80 8.28
N ALA A 110 5.57 -9.79 7.42
CA ALA A 110 4.55 -8.79 7.64
C ALA A 110 3.12 -9.34 7.70
N LYS A 111 2.37 -8.94 8.73
CA LYS A 111 0.97 -9.33 8.93
C LYS A 111 -0.05 -8.23 8.65
N ASN A 112 0.43 -7.02 8.40
CA ASN A 112 -0.42 -5.85 8.16
C ASN A 112 0.37 -4.78 7.38
N THR A 113 -0.34 -3.74 6.93
CA THR A 113 0.26 -2.66 6.15
C THR A 113 1.41 -1.94 6.87
N TYR A 114 1.35 -1.79 8.19
CA TYR A 114 2.41 -1.13 8.96
C TYR A 114 3.67 -1.99 8.98
N GLU A 115 3.54 -3.29 9.24
CA GLU A 115 4.65 -4.25 9.20
C GLU A 115 5.22 -4.39 7.79
N ASN A 116 4.38 -4.36 6.74
CA ASN A 116 4.88 -4.38 5.36
C ASN A 116 5.88 -3.24 5.13
N LEU A 117 5.52 -2.04 5.60
CA LEU A 117 6.35 -0.85 5.43
C LEU A 117 7.56 -0.85 6.38
N LEU A 118 7.41 -1.35 7.59
CA LEU A 118 8.50 -1.49 8.56
C LEU A 118 9.60 -2.40 8.02
N TYR A 119 9.25 -3.62 7.62
CA TYR A 119 10.24 -4.56 7.10
C TYR A 119 10.76 -4.16 5.73
N ALA A 120 9.92 -3.56 4.87
CA ALA A 120 10.40 -3.00 3.62
C ALA A 120 11.41 -1.87 3.84
N LYS A 121 11.21 -1.01 4.85
CA LYS A 121 12.17 0.05 5.21
C LYS A 121 13.52 -0.54 5.63
N THR A 122 13.52 -1.56 6.49
CA THR A 122 14.75 -2.26 6.91
C THR A 122 15.53 -2.81 5.71
N LEU A 123 14.83 -3.41 4.74
CA LEU A 123 15.46 -3.92 3.52
C LEU A 123 15.97 -2.79 2.63
N CYS A 124 15.19 -1.72 2.43
CA CYS A 124 15.64 -0.56 1.66
C CYS A 124 16.90 0.08 2.26
N ASP A 125 16.98 0.18 3.59
CA ASP A 125 18.14 0.72 4.29
C ASP A 125 19.40 -0.14 4.08
N ALA A 126 19.26 -1.46 4.15
CA ALA A 126 20.35 -2.40 3.90
C ALA A 126 20.90 -2.29 2.46
N HIS A 127 20.07 -1.86 1.50
CA HIS A 127 20.46 -1.64 0.10
C HIS A 127 20.75 -0.16 -0.23
N ALA A 128 20.71 0.73 0.75
CA ALA A 128 20.83 2.19 0.57
C ALA A 128 19.86 2.77 -0.47
N TRP A 129 18.66 2.19 -0.61
CA TRP A 129 17.60 2.67 -1.48
C TRP A 129 16.84 3.83 -0.82
N LYS A 130 16.72 4.95 -1.53
CA LYS A 130 16.14 6.20 -1.03
C LYS A 130 14.85 6.59 -1.75
N HIS A 131 14.76 6.30 -3.04
CA HIS A 131 13.65 6.71 -3.89
C HIS A 131 12.75 5.52 -4.18
N VAL A 132 11.59 5.44 -3.51
CA VAL A 132 10.75 4.24 -3.56
C VAL A 132 9.40 4.51 -4.22
N ILE A 133 8.91 3.53 -4.97
CA ILE A 133 7.53 3.53 -5.48
C ILE A 133 6.74 2.44 -4.75
N VAL A 134 5.69 2.83 -4.04
CA VAL A 134 4.85 1.88 -3.30
C VAL A 134 3.63 1.53 -4.12
N VAL A 135 3.50 0.25 -4.46
CA VAL A 135 2.44 -0.31 -5.29
C VAL A 135 1.32 -0.87 -4.41
N THR A 136 0.09 -0.38 -4.62
CA THR A 136 -1.08 -0.84 -3.87
C THR A 136 -2.39 -0.62 -4.64
N SER A 137 -3.49 -1.13 -4.11
CA SER A 137 -4.81 -1.03 -4.75
C SER A 137 -5.36 0.40 -4.75
N CYS A 138 -6.09 0.76 -5.81
CA CYS A 138 -6.68 2.09 -5.99
C CYS A 138 -7.55 2.58 -4.81
N PHE A 139 -8.32 1.70 -4.17
CA PHE A 139 -9.15 2.03 -3.02
C PHE A 139 -8.33 2.24 -1.73
N HIS A 140 -7.15 1.61 -1.64
CA HIS A 140 -6.31 1.58 -0.44
C HIS A 140 -5.19 2.66 -0.45
N VAL A 141 -4.85 3.19 -1.62
CA VAL A 141 -3.68 4.06 -1.84
C VAL A 141 -3.57 5.25 -0.89
N ARG A 142 -4.70 5.89 -0.53
CA ARG A 142 -4.70 7.09 0.31
C ARG A 142 -4.33 6.76 1.77
N ARG A 143 -4.90 5.68 2.32
CA ARG A 143 -4.54 5.19 3.66
C ARG A 143 -3.13 4.60 3.69
N ALA A 144 -2.72 3.89 2.64
CA ALA A 144 -1.35 3.38 2.54
C ALA A 144 -0.34 4.53 2.53
N SER A 145 -0.53 5.56 1.70
CA SER A 145 0.34 6.75 1.65
C SER A 145 0.53 7.42 3.01
N TYR A 146 -0.54 7.50 3.80
CA TYR A 146 -0.49 8.02 5.16
C TYR A 146 0.44 7.23 6.09
N MET A 147 0.57 5.91 5.87
CA MET A 147 1.50 5.07 6.62
C MET A 147 2.91 5.17 6.04
N VAL A 148 3.06 5.19 4.70
CA VAL A 148 4.35 5.25 4.01
C VAL A 148 5.18 6.45 4.44
N ARG A 149 4.57 7.63 4.61
CA ARG A 149 5.27 8.86 5.06
C ARG A 149 5.93 8.77 6.44
N LYS A 150 5.63 7.72 7.21
CA LYS A 150 6.26 7.46 8.52
C LYS A 150 7.59 6.70 8.40
N PHE A 151 7.83 6.13 7.22
CA PHE A 151 8.98 5.26 6.95
C PHE A 151 9.86 5.84 5.84
N PHE A 152 9.30 6.52 4.84
CA PHE A 152 10.03 7.01 3.69
C PHE A 152 9.78 8.50 3.48
N ASP A 153 10.87 9.26 3.30
CA ASP A 153 10.81 10.69 3.01
C ASP A 153 10.59 10.97 1.51
N ASP A 154 11.23 10.18 0.63
CA ASP A 154 11.09 10.29 -0.82
C ASP A 154 10.38 9.06 -1.39
N TYR A 155 9.06 9.16 -1.48
CA TYR A 155 8.21 8.10 -1.99
C TYR A 155 7.14 8.64 -2.94
N VAL A 156 6.70 7.76 -3.83
CA VAL A 156 5.52 7.94 -4.66
C VAL A 156 4.61 6.73 -4.56
N MET A 157 3.31 6.92 -4.81
CA MET A 157 2.33 5.84 -4.76
C MET A 157 1.87 5.44 -6.17
N GLN A 158 2.07 4.17 -6.53
CA GLN A 158 1.46 3.57 -7.71
C GLN A 158 0.17 2.87 -7.31
N LYS A 159 -0.97 3.42 -7.75
CA LYS A 159 -2.25 2.71 -7.64
C LYS A 159 -2.45 1.74 -8.82
N THR A 160 -3.15 0.63 -8.57
CA THR A 160 -3.67 -0.23 -9.63
C THR A 160 -4.66 0.53 -10.52
N ALA A 161 -4.70 0.19 -11.81
CA ALA A 161 -5.59 0.83 -12.79
C ALA A 161 -7.04 0.34 -12.68
N GLU A 162 -7.24 -0.92 -12.31
CA GLU A 162 -8.57 -1.52 -12.18
C GLU A 162 -9.40 -0.83 -11.09
N LYS A 163 -10.60 -0.38 -11.48
CA LYS A 163 -11.62 0.07 -10.52
C LYS A 163 -12.17 -1.13 -9.76
N GLU A 164 -12.34 -0.94 -8.47
CA GLU A 164 -12.89 -1.96 -7.59
C GLU A 164 -14.33 -1.65 -7.19
N LYS A 165 -15.02 -2.64 -6.61
CA LYS A 165 -16.40 -2.47 -6.14
C LYS A 165 -16.50 -1.30 -5.14
N CYS A 166 -17.56 -0.50 -5.24
CA CYS A 166 -17.80 0.67 -4.37
C CYS A 166 -17.67 0.34 -2.87
N ARG A 167 -18.10 -0.87 -2.46
CA ARG A 167 -17.96 -1.36 -1.08
C ARG A 167 -16.52 -1.29 -0.54
N HIS A 168 -15.49 -1.47 -1.37
CA HIS A 168 -14.09 -1.35 -0.94
C HIS A 168 -13.72 0.08 -0.57
N TYR A 169 -14.24 1.07 -1.31
CA TYR A 169 -14.03 2.49 -0.99
C TYR A 169 -14.76 2.89 0.29
N ILE A 170 -16.01 2.44 0.47
CA ILE A 170 -16.77 2.65 1.71
C ILE A 170 -16.03 2.03 2.90
N THR A 171 -15.53 0.80 2.74
CA THR A 171 -14.76 0.12 3.78
C THR A 171 -13.49 0.89 4.13
N GLU A 172 -12.75 1.39 3.14
CA GLU A 172 -11.54 2.18 3.39
C GLU A 172 -11.86 3.54 4.01
N TYR A 173 -12.99 4.17 3.71
CA TYR A 173 -13.46 5.39 4.36
C TYR A 173 -13.52 5.21 5.89
N PHE A 174 -14.19 4.15 6.35
CA PHE A 174 -14.27 3.86 7.78
C PHE A 174 -12.92 3.42 8.37
N ARG A 175 -12.08 2.71 7.60
CA ARG A 175 -10.73 2.35 8.05
C ARG A 175 -9.80 3.55 8.21
N MET A 176 -9.97 4.62 7.41
CA MET A 176 -9.24 5.87 7.59
C MET A 176 -9.63 6.53 8.92
N TRP A 177 -10.91 6.61 9.25
CA TRP A 177 -11.37 7.06 10.57
C TRP A 177 -10.81 6.22 11.71
N ASN A 178 -10.85 4.88 11.59
CA ASN A 178 -10.27 4.00 12.61
C ASN A 178 -8.74 4.20 12.74
N SER A 179 -8.04 4.48 11.64
CA SER A 179 -6.60 4.76 11.66
C SER A 179 -6.28 6.03 12.46
N LEU A 180 -7.05 7.11 12.28
CA LEU A 180 -6.90 8.33 13.08
C LEU A 180 -7.20 8.10 14.55
N ARG A 181 -8.27 7.35 14.85
CA ARG A 181 -8.62 6.98 16.22
C ARG A 181 -7.46 6.24 16.89
N CYS A 182 -6.88 5.25 16.23
CA CYS A 182 -5.72 4.50 16.74
C CYS A 182 -4.51 5.42 16.99
N GLU A 183 -4.23 6.34 16.07
CA GLU A 183 -3.11 7.27 16.21
C GLU A 183 -3.29 8.25 17.37
N LEU A 184 -4.49 8.79 17.55
CA LEU A 184 -4.81 9.63 18.69
C LEU A 184 -4.70 8.88 20.03
N MET A 185 -5.11 7.60 20.06
CA MET A 185 -4.93 6.77 21.25
C MET A 185 -3.44 6.54 21.57
N LEU A 186 -2.61 6.26 20.56
CA LEU A 186 -1.17 6.08 20.72
C LEU A 186 -0.49 7.39 21.17
N TYR A 187 -0.89 8.52 20.59
CA TYR A 187 -0.38 9.84 20.97
C TYR A 187 -0.70 10.17 22.44
N ARG A 188 -1.94 9.90 22.88
CA ARG A 188 -2.35 10.09 24.29
C ARG A 188 -1.57 9.19 25.24
N LYS A 189 -1.26 7.95 24.84
CA LYS A 189 -0.44 7.03 25.65
C LYS A 189 1.01 7.48 25.79
N ARG A 190 1.62 8.07 24.74
CA ARG A 190 3.01 8.57 24.78
C ARG A 190 3.18 9.84 25.62
N LYS A 191 2.09 10.56 25.88
CA LYS A 191 2.09 11.80 26.69
C LYS A 191 1.82 11.56 28.18
N ARG A 192 1.41 10.35 28.56
CA ARG A 192 1.30 9.91 29.95
C ARG A 192 2.59 9.23 30.35
#